data_AF-A0A7W6D4Z0-F1
#
_entry.id   AF-A0A7W6D4Z0-F1
#
_cell.length_a   1.000
_cell.length_b   1.000
_cell.length_c   1.000
_cell.angle_alpha   90.00
_cell.angle_beta   90.00
_cell.angle_gamma   90.00
#
_symmetry.space_group_name_H-M   'P 1'
#
loop_
_entity.id
_entity.type
_entity.pdbx_description
1 polymer ?
#
loop_
_entity_poly.entity_id
_entity_poly.type
_entity_poly.pdbx_seq_one_letter_code
_entity_poly.pdbx_strand_id
1 'polypeptide(L)'
;MKIKALGGAIAAILWCAGALAAPEQPAPPAPPELTEQAIDAATFEDWRARDDARLAVEADRKAAEDAIAKARNKRERREARDRLAALPKAGDAPDPFLIRAQILLDRAHASPGAIDGLYGDNMRRAVRAFREMRGLPAGDQLDAEAWARLSEDQAKATLVYEITPEDEKGRYVGKPLPTDYAKLAKMKWIGFRDAAEMLAERFHLDEGLMRRLNPEADFDKAGSKILVAATGEDPAPDRRVLRILVDKAENELRAFDEGGALVMAAPATVGSGDTPSPTGTVKVTKPYLNPVYKYDPKKNFQQGKNKRKLTLRPGPNGPVGSMWIDLDKPTYGIHGAPEPSKIGKTESHGCVRLTNWDAETLGRLVEPEKTVVEFR
;
A
#
# COMPACT_ATOMS: atom_id res chain seq x y z
N MET A 1 69.74 -25.74 -62.16
CA MET A 1 69.96 -24.77 -61.06
C MET A 1 68.91 -25.00 -59.99
N LYS A 2 69.32 -24.98 -58.71
CA LYS A 2 68.52 -25.26 -57.51
C LYS A 2 67.41 -24.22 -57.26
N ILE A 3 66.40 -24.62 -56.47
CA ILE A 3 65.67 -23.93 -55.35
C ILE A 3 64.20 -24.45 -55.35
N LYS A 4 63.80 -25.42 -54.49
CA LYS A 4 63.28 -25.35 -53.09
C LYS A 4 61.92 -24.63 -52.88
N ALA A 5 60.91 -25.46 -52.59
CA ALA A 5 59.84 -25.42 -51.55
C ALA A 5 59.12 -24.10 -51.19
N LEU A 6 57.78 -24.13 -51.04
CA LEU A 6 57.09 -24.37 -49.76
C LEU A 6 55.56 -24.45 -49.93
N GLY A 7 54.92 -25.29 -49.12
CA GLY A 7 53.46 -25.48 -49.07
C GLY A 7 52.74 -24.35 -48.34
N GLY A 8 51.53 -24.04 -48.81
CA GLY A 8 50.61 -23.09 -48.17
C GLY A 8 49.87 -23.74 -47.01
N ALA A 9 50.13 -23.27 -45.80
CA ALA A 9 49.34 -23.56 -44.62
C ALA A 9 48.10 -22.64 -44.58
N ILE A 10 46.92 -23.25 -44.41
CA ILE A 10 45.67 -22.54 -44.14
C ILE A 10 45.72 -22.07 -42.67
N ALA A 11 45.80 -20.76 -42.46
CA ALA A 11 45.68 -20.15 -41.14
C ALA A 11 44.21 -20.17 -40.71
N ALA A 12 43.85 -21.09 -39.82
CA ALA A 12 42.59 -21.01 -39.07
C ALA A 12 42.73 -19.91 -38.01
N ILE A 13 42.07 -18.77 -38.25
CA ILE A 13 41.91 -17.72 -37.24
C ILE A 13 40.91 -18.25 -36.20
N LEU A 14 41.42 -18.76 -35.08
CA LEU A 14 40.61 -18.96 -33.88
C LEU A 14 40.17 -17.59 -33.36
N TRP A 15 38.89 -17.28 -33.55
CA TRP A 15 38.24 -16.23 -32.77
C TRP A 15 38.04 -16.77 -31.35
N CYS A 16 38.95 -16.44 -30.45
CA CYS A 16 38.70 -16.57 -29.02
C CYS A 16 37.58 -15.60 -28.66
N ALA A 17 36.35 -16.09 -28.61
CA ALA A 17 35.25 -15.43 -27.93
C ALA A 17 35.55 -15.44 -26.43
N GLY A 18 36.40 -14.52 -25.98
CA GLY A 18 36.46 -14.14 -24.58
C GLY A 18 35.10 -13.58 -24.20
N ALA A 19 34.33 -14.35 -23.43
CA ALA A 19 33.19 -13.81 -22.73
C ALA A 19 33.72 -12.73 -21.79
N LEU A 20 33.67 -11.47 -22.23
CA LEU A 20 33.78 -10.33 -21.32
C LEU A 20 32.66 -10.50 -20.31
N ALA A 21 33.03 -10.88 -19.08
CA ALA A 21 32.12 -10.81 -17.96
C ALA A 21 31.56 -9.38 -17.95
N ALA A 22 30.24 -9.26 -17.98
CA ALA A 22 29.60 -7.98 -17.75
C ALA A 22 30.18 -7.42 -16.43
N PRO A 23 30.51 -6.12 -16.37
CA PRO A 23 31.01 -5.53 -15.13
C PRO A 23 30.05 -5.90 -14.01
N GLU A 24 30.59 -6.46 -12.94
CA GLU A 24 29.84 -6.84 -11.75
C GLU A 24 29.15 -5.58 -11.25
N GLN A 25 27.84 -5.47 -11.49
CA GLN A 25 27.08 -4.31 -11.04
C GLN A 25 27.15 -4.31 -9.51
N PRO A 26 27.60 -3.21 -8.88
CA PRO A 26 27.66 -3.15 -7.43
C PRO A 26 26.26 -3.39 -6.88
N ALA A 27 26.17 -4.20 -5.82
CA ALA A 27 24.91 -4.40 -5.12
C ALA A 27 24.34 -3.03 -4.73
N PRO A 28 23.01 -2.81 -4.86
CA PRO A 28 22.40 -1.56 -4.45
C PRO A 28 22.75 -1.29 -2.98
N PRO A 29 22.98 -0.02 -2.59
CA PRO A 29 23.25 0.31 -1.19
C PRO A 29 22.12 -0.27 -0.32
N ALA A 30 22.48 -0.92 0.79
CA ALA A 30 21.47 -1.34 1.75
C ALA A 30 20.69 -0.10 2.22
N PRO A 31 19.37 -0.18 2.38
CA PRO A 31 18.61 0.93 2.93
C PRO A 31 19.15 1.29 4.32
N PRO A 32 19.17 2.58 4.68
CA PRO A 32 19.66 3.01 5.98
C PRO A 32 18.85 2.40 7.13
N GLU A 33 19.43 2.35 8.32
CA GLU A 33 18.69 1.98 9.53
C GLU A 33 17.44 2.84 9.69
N LEU A 34 16.32 2.21 10.07
CA LEU A 34 15.04 2.90 10.25
C LEU A 34 15.01 3.62 11.60
N THR A 35 15.62 4.80 11.65
CA THR A 35 15.67 5.66 12.85
C THR A 35 14.93 6.98 12.63
N GLU A 36 14.55 7.67 13.70
CA GLU A 36 13.97 9.03 13.65
C GLU A 36 14.83 9.95 12.77
N GLN A 37 16.14 9.99 13.05
CA GLN A 37 17.08 10.83 12.30
C GLN A 37 17.16 10.44 10.83
N ALA A 38 17.22 9.15 10.52
CA ALA A 38 17.32 8.68 9.13
C ALA A 38 16.06 9.03 8.33
N ILE A 39 14.87 8.98 8.94
CA ILE A 39 13.60 9.30 8.29
C ILE A 39 13.46 10.81 8.12
N ASP A 40 13.61 11.59 9.20
CA ASP A 40 13.37 13.03 9.18
C ASP A 40 14.44 13.81 8.39
N ALA A 41 15.67 13.28 8.29
CA ALA A 41 16.74 13.89 7.51
C ALA A 41 16.86 13.33 6.08
N ALA A 42 16.04 12.35 5.68
CA ALA A 42 16.14 11.71 4.37
C ALA A 42 15.97 12.72 3.22
N THR A 43 16.84 12.64 2.22
CA THR A 43 16.80 13.51 1.04
C THR A 43 16.31 12.77 -0.21
N PHE A 44 15.76 13.54 -1.17
CA PHE A 44 15.29 13.00 -2.44
C PHE A 44 16.45 12.47 -3.28
N GLU A 45 17.59 13.15 -3.27
CA GLU A 45 18.79 12.78 -4.01
C GLU A 45 19.34 11.43 -3.53
N ASP A 46 19.40 11.21 -2.21
CA ASP A 46 19.88 9.96 -1.64
C ASP A 46 18.97 8.79 -2.01
N TRP A 47 17.66 8.99 -1.94
CA TRP A 47 16.69 7.98 -2.36
C TRP A 47 16.75 7.72 -3.86
N ARG A 48 16.85 8.76 -4.68
CA ARG A 48 16.87 8.63 -6.14
C ARG A 48 18.05 7.79 -6.61
N ALA A 49 19.22 7.98 -6.01
CA ALA A 49 20.39 7.15 -6.27
C ALA A 49 20.16 5.66 -5.92
N ARG A 50 19.49 5.37 -4.80
CA ARG A 50 19.11 3.99 -4.41
C ARG A 50 18.05 3.40 -5.35
N ASP A 51 17.06 4.19 -5.76
CA ASP A 51 16.00 3.76 -6.67
C ASP A 51 16.53 3.46 -8.08
N ASP A 52 17.44 4.28 -8.60
CA ASP A 52 18.11 4.02 -9.89
C ASP A 52 18.92 2.72 -9.85
N ALA A 53 19.64 2.45 -8.75
CA ALA A 53 20.34 1.18 -8.54
C ALA A 53 19.36 0.00 -8.45
N ARG A 54 18.23 0.15 -7.76
CA ARG A 54 17.17 -0.87 -7.66
C ARG A 54 16.59 -1.20 -9.04
N LEU A 55 16.22 -0.18 -9.83
CA LEU A 55 15.65 -0.35 -11.17
C LEU A 55 16.64 -1.03 -12.13
N ALA A 56 17.93 -0.74 -12.02
CA ALA A 56 18.96 -1.43 -12.80
C ALA A 56 19.01 -2.94 -12.48
N VAL A 57 18.95 -3.30 -11.20
CA VAL A 57 18.87 -4.71 -10.77
C VAL A 57 17.60 -5.38 -11.28
N GLU A 58 16.45 -4.72 -11.19
CA GLU A 58 15.17 -5.26 -11.68
C GLU A 58 15.19 -5.48 -13.20
N ALA A 59 15.75 -4.55 -13.96
CA ALA A 59 15.92 -4.68 -15.40
C ALA A 59 16.79 -5.90 -15.75
N ASP A 60 17.90 -6.09 -15.04
CA ASP A 60 18.81 -7.23 -15.22
C ASP A 60 18.15 -8.57 -14.86
N ARG A 61 17.35 -8.60 -13.77
CA ARG A 61 16.58 -9.79 -13.39
C ARG A 61 15.54 -10.14 -14.43
N LYS A 62 14.76 -9.16 -14.90
CA LYS A 62 13.75 -9.35 -15.94
C LYS A 62 14.38 -9.85 -17.24
N ALA A 63 15.55 -9.30 -17.63
CA ALA A 63 16.29 -9.79 -18.79
C ALA A 63 16.73 -11.25 -18.63
N ALA A 64 17.15 -11.66 -17.42
CA ALA A 64 17.49 -13.05 -17.13
C ALA A 64 16.25 -13.97 -17.17
N GLU A 65 15.10 -13.53 -16.64
CA GLU A 65 13.83 -14.27 -16.72
C GLU A 65 13.34 -14.44 -18.15
N ASP A 66 13.38 -13.38 -18.95
CA ASP A 66 13.07 -13.41 -20.38
C ASP A 66 14.00 -14.37 -21.14
N ALA A 67 15.29 -14.40 -20.79
CA ALA A 67 16.25 -15.35 -21.36
C ALA A 67 15.93 -16.80 -20.98
N ILE A 68 15.46 -17.07 -19.75
CA ILE A 68 14.97 -18.40 -19.34
C ILE A 68 13.75 -18.79 -20.18
N ALA A 69 12.81 -17.87 -20.38
CA ALA A 69 11.59 -18.12 -21.15
C ALA A 69 11.90 -18.38 -22.63
N LYS A 70 12.84 -17.64 -23.23
CA LYS A 70 13.24 -17.72 -24.64
C LYS A 70 14.32 -18.75 -24.95
N ALA A 71 14.86 -19.45 -23.95
CA ALA A 71 15.97 -20.39 -24.11
C ALA A 71 15.65 -21.53 -25.10
N ARG A 72 16.49 -21.71 -26.12
CA ARG A 72 16.33 -22.69 -27.21
C ARG A 72 16.88 -24.06 -26.85
N ASN A 73 17.73 -24.15 -25.82
CA ASN A 73 18.31 -25.41 -25.36
C ASN A 73 18.57 -25.40 -23.84
N LYS A 74 18.92 -26.58 -23.30
CA LYS A 74 19.15 -26.79 -21.87
C LYS A 74 20.34 -25.97 -21.32
N ARG A 75 21.35 -25.71 -22.14
CA ARG A 75 22.55 -24.94 -21.76
C ARG A 75 22.19 -23.46 -21.60
N GLU A 76 21.57 -22.85 -22.59
CA GLU A 76 21.09 -21.45 -22.54
C GLU A 76 20.17 -21.23 -21.32
N ARG A 77 19.25 -22.17 -21.07
CA ARG A 77 18.33 -22.11 -19.92
C ARG A 77 19.06 -22.19 -18.57
N ARG A 78 20.12 -22.99 -18.49
CA ARG A 78 20.94 -23.12 -17.27
C ARG A 78 21.73 -21.84 -17.02
N GLU A 79 22.42 -21.33 -18.04
CA GLU A 79 23.20 -20.08 -17.94
C GLU A 79 22.33 -18.89 -17.50
N ALA A 80 21.11 -18.78 -18.05
CA ALA A 80 20.16 -17.73 -17.64
C ALA A 80 19.63 -17.90 -16.21
N ARG A 81 19.42 -19.15 -15.74
CA ARG A 81 19.06 -19.42 -14.33
C ARG A 81 20.19 -19.09 -13.37
N ASP A 82 21.42 -19.47 -13.71
CA ASP A 82 22.60 -19.20 -12.90
C ASP A 82 22.81 -17.67 -12.79
N ARG A 83 22.61 -16.93 -13.89
CA ARG A 83 22.59 -15.45 -13.87
C ARG A 83 21.50 -14.88 -12.97
N LEU A 84 20.25 -15.34 -13.10
CA LEU A 84 19.13 -14.89 -12.26
C LEU A 84 19.36 -15.17 -10.77
N ALA A 85 20.01 -16.30 -10.45
CA ALA A 85 20.34 -16.69 -9.09
C ALA A 85 21.49 -15.86 -8.49
N ALA A 86 22.43 -15.40 -9.33
CA ALA A 86 23.53 -14.53 -8.91
C ALA A 86 23.11 -13.07 -8.71
N LEU A 87 22.05 -12.61 -9.38
CA LEU A 87 21.54 -11.25 -9.21
C LEU A 87 20.90 -11.07 -7.83
N PRO A 88 21.17 -9.95 -7.13
CA PRO A 88 20.45 -9.63 -5.90
C PRO A 88 18.95 -9.57 -6.19
N LYS A 89 18.13 -9.90 -5.19
CA LYS A 89 16.71 -9.57 -5.27
C LYS A 89 16.60 -8.07 -4.97
N ALA A 90 15.86 -7.33 -5.79
CA ALA A 90 15.46 -5.98 -5.41
C ALA A 90 14.78 -6.07 -4.03
N GLY A 91 15.24 -5.26 -3.08
CA GLY A 91 14.80 -5.37 -1.70
C GLY A 91 13.39 -4.86 -1.54
N ASP A 92 12.50 -5.67 -0.99
CA ASP A 92 11.21 -5.25 -0.40
C ASP A 92 11.42 -4.58 0.97
N ALA A 93 12.56 -3.93 1.17
CA ALA A 93 12.93 -3.32 2.44
C ALA A 93 12.42 -1.88 2.47
N PRO A 94 11.76 -1.46 3.57
CA PRO A 94 11.33 -0.07 3.73
C PRO A 94 12.51 0.90 3.62
N ASP A 95 12.30 2.02 2.94
CA ASP A 95 13.29 3.11 2.83
C ASP A 95 12.85 4.31 3.70
N PRO A 96 13.75 4.87 4.55
CA PRO A 96 13.43 6.05 5.37
C PRO A 96 12.86 7.25 4.60
N PHE A 97 13.34 7.49 3.38
CA PHE A 97 12.80 8.55 2.52
C PHE A 97 11.37 8.26 2.11
N LEU A 98 11.07 7.02 1.73
CA LEU A 98 9.73 6.62 1.31
C LEU A 98 8.75 6.66 2.49
N ILE A 99 9.19 6.29 3.69
CA ILE A 99 8.39 6.46 4.91
C ILE A 99 8.05 7.94 5.11
N ARG A 100 9.06 8.83 5.04
CA ARG A 100 8.84 10.28 5.14
C ARG A 100 7.87 10.78 4.08
N ALA A 101 8.07 10.42 2.82
CA ALA A 101 7.21 10.85 1.72
C ALA A 101 5.77 10.36 1.88
N GLN A 102 5.55 9.10 2.29
CA GLN A 102 4.21 8.56 2.56
C GLN A 102 3.52 9.29 3.71
N ILE A 103 4.23 9.66 4.77
CA ILE A 103 3.68 10.45 5.89
C ILE A 103 3.25 11.85 5.41
N LEU A 104 4.07 12.51 4.59
CA LEU A 104 3.73 13.83 4.07
C LEU A 104 2.53 13.77 3.09
N LEU A 105 2.40 12.68 2.32
CA LEU A 105 1.25 12.44 1.45
C LEU A 105 -0.04 12.23 2.26
N ASP A 106 0.03 11.44 3.32
CA ASP A 106 -1.07 11.23 4.29
C ASP A 106 -1.53 12.57 4.91
N ARG A 107 -0.59 13.39 5.39
CA ARG A 107 -0.86 14.76 5.89
C ARG A 107 -1.50 15.68 4.85
N ALA A 108 -1.18 15.48 3.58
CA ALA A 108 -1.78 16.24 2.48
C ALA A 108 -3.16 15.71 2.06
N HIS A 109 -3.69 14.69 2.74
CA HIS A 109 -4.94 13.99 2.45
C HIS A 109 -4.94 13.23 1.11
N ALA A 110 -3.76 13.01 0.55
CA ALA A 110 -3.52 12.10 -0.55
C ALA A 110 -2.97 10.79 0.06
N SER A 111 -3.87 10.02 0.68
CA SER A 111 -3.50 8.85 1.48
C SER A 111 -2.72 7.83 0.65
N PRO A 112 -1.58 7.31 1.14
CA PRO A 112 -0.90 6.15 0.55
C PRO A 112 -1.54 4.82 1.00
N GLY A 113 -2.63 4.85 1.76
CA GLY A 113 -3.10 3.71 2.55
C GLY A 113 -2.11 3.43 3.69
N ALA A 114 -1.82 2.16 3.96
CA ALA A 114 -0.84 1.80 4.99
C ALA A 114 0.57 2.29 4.61
N ILE A 115 1.18 3.08 5.50
CA ILE A 115 2.57 3.52 5.38
C ILE A 115 3.46 2.29 5.60
N ASP A 116 4.14 1.86 4.55
CA ASP A 116 4.98 0.64 4.51
C ASP A 116 6.44 0.92 4.10
N GLY A 117 6.76 2.16 3.72
CA GLY A 117 8.08 2.58 3.27
C GLY A 117 8.48 2.01 1.91
N LEU A 118 7.53 1.52 1.11
CA LEU A 118 7.78 0.91 -0.19
C LEU A 118 7.23 1.78 -1.33
N TYR A 119 7.91 1.75 -2.48
CA TYR A 119 7.50 2.52 -3.66
C TYR A 119 6.52 1.73 -4.56
N GLY A 120 5.32 1.50 -4.03
CA GLY A 120 4.27 0.71 -4.67
C GLY A 120 3.22 1.51 -5.43
N ASP A 121 2.22 0.82 -5.99
CA ASP A 121 1.09 1.41 -6.72
C ASP A 121 0.30 2.42 -5.86
N ASN A 122 0.05 2.10 -4.59
CA ASN A 122 -0.67 3.02 -3.69
C ASN A 122 0.05 4.35 -3.50
N MET A 123 1.38 4.32 -3.41
CA MET A 123 2.17 5.54 -3.31
C MET A 123 2.13 6.35 -4.61
N ARG A 124 2.17 5.70 -5.78
CA ARG A 124 2.00 6.39 -7.08
C ARG A 124 0.63 7.07 -7.21
N ARG A 125 -0.44 6.38 -6.78
CA ARG A 125 -1.81 6.94 -6.71
C ARG A 125 -1.87 8.16 -5.81
N ALA A 126 -1.30 8.06 -4.60
CA ALA A 126 -1.18 9.18 -3.67
C ALA A 126 -0.43 10.37 -4.28
N VAL A 127 0.71 10.14 -4.95
CA VAL A 127 1.45 11.21 -5.64
C VAL A 127 0.61 11.85 -6.74
N ARG A 128 -0.13 11.06 -7.54
CA ARG A 128 -1.03 11.59 -8.56
C ARG A 128 -2.13 12.48 -7.98
N ALA A 129 -2.77 12.03 -6.90
CA ALA A 129 -3.78 12.82 -6.20
C ALA A 129 -3.18 14.10 -5.61
N PHE A 130 -2.01 14.00 -4.97
CA PHE A 130 -1.29 15.15 -4.43
C PHE A 130 -0.95 16.18 -5.51
N ARG A 131 -0.46 15.74 -6.67
CA ARG A 131 -0.18 16.61 -7.81
C ARG A 131 -1.41 17.39 -8.23
N GLU A 132 -2.56 16.74 -8.35
CA GLU A 132 -3.82 17.42 -8.66
C GLU A 132 -4.22 18.42 -7.57
N MET A 133 -4.16 18.02 -6.29
CA MET A 133 -4.47 18.91 -5.15
C MET A 133 -3.59 20.16 -5.10
N ARG A 134 -2.36 20.07 -5.64
CA ARG A 134 -1.39 21.17 -5.65
C ARG A 134 -1.28 21.89 -7.00
N GLY A 135 -2.07 21.50 -8.00
CA GLY A 135 -2.02 22.09 -9.33
C GLY A 135 -0.72 21.83 -10.07
N LEU A 136 -0.04 20.73 -9.77
CA LEU A 136 1.18 20.30 -10.46
C LEU A 136 0.84 19.59 -11.79
N PRO A 137 1.80 19.48 -12.73
CA PRO A 137 1.63 18.68 -13.93
C PRO A 137 1.19 17.24 -13.61
N ALA A 138 0.32 16.70 -14.46
CA ALA A 138 -0.20 15.34 -14.31
C ALA A 138 0.93 14.30 -14.37
N GLY A 139 0.89 13.35 -13.45
CA GLY A 139 1.87 12.27 -13.32
C GLY A 139 1.68 11.53 -11.99
N ASP A 140 2.33 10.39 -11.83
CA ASP A 140 2.24 9.55 -10.64
C ASP A 140 3.61 9.25 -10.01
N GLN A 141 4.67 9.82 -10.57
CA GLN A 141 6.05 9.64 -10.11
C GLN A 141 6.37 10.64 -8.99
N LEU A 142 6.98 10.16 -7.90
CA LEU A 142 7.65 11.03 -6.96
C LEU A 142 8.96 11.54 -7.59
N ASP A 143 8.88 12.69 -8.25
CA ASP A 143 10.02 13.39 -8.86
C ASP A 143 10.39 14.65 -8.06
N ALA A 144 11.40 15.38 -8.55
CA ALA A 144 11.92 16.57 -7.85
C ALA A 144 10.85 17.67 -7.68
N GLU A 145 9.92 17.81 -8.63
CA GLU A 145 8.86 18.81 -8.55
C GLU A 145 7.80 18.41 -7.50
N ALA A 146 7.34 17.15 -7.56
CA ALA A 146 6.41 16.62 -6.56
C ALA A 146 7.03 16.66 -5.16
N TRP A 147 8.31 16.30 -5.02
CA TRP A 147 9.03 16.36 -3.76
C TRP A 147 9.19 17.79 -3.24
N ALA A 148 9.60 18.74 -4.08
CA ALA A 148 9.75 20.14 -3.68
C ALA A 148 8.44 20.69 -3.08
N ARG A 149 7.30 20.36 -3.70
CA ARG A 149 5.99 20.77 -3.20
C ARG A 149 5.56 20.04 -1.92
N LEU A 150 5.89 18.75 -1.81
CA LEU A 150 5.55 17.91 -0.65
C LEU A 150 6.35 18.30 0.60
N SER A 151 7.63 18.60 0.40
CA SER A 151 8.58 19.01 1.44
C SER A 151 8.44 20.47 1.88
N GLU A 152 7.46 21.22 1.36
CA GLU A 152 7.06 22.49 1.99
C GLU A 152 6.54 22.27 3.43
N ASP A 153 5.99 21.08 3.71
CA ASP A 153 5.81 20.63 5.10
C ASP A 153 7.17 20.26 5.70
N GLN A 154 7.67 21.14 6.55
CA GLN A 154 8.95 21.03 7.26
C GLN A 154 8.81 20.41 8.66
N ALA A 155 7.59 20.06 9.10
CA ALA A 155 7.41 19.41 10.38
C ALA A 155 8.00 17.99 10.35
N LYS A 156 8.53 17.53 11.48
CA LYS A 156 9.03 16.15 11.61
C LYS A 156 7.96 15.17 11.15
N ALA A 157 8.33 14.22 10.29
CA ALA A 157 7.46 13.16 9.82
C ALA A 157 7.28 12.09 10.89
N THR A 158 8.21 11.94 11.82
CA THR A 158 8.09 10.97 12.92
C THR A 158 7.93 11.64 14.28
N LEU A 159 7.39 10.88 15.24
CA LEU A 159 7.35 11.28 16.64
C LEU A 159 7.59 10.07 17.55
N VAL A 160 8.12 10.32 18.74
CA VAL A 160 8.25 9.32 19.80
C VAL A 160 6.98 9.33 20.64
N TYR A 161 6.21 8.27 20.55
CA TYR A 161 5.00 8.05 21.32
C TYR A 161 5.31 7.20 22.56
N GLU A 162 4.77 7.59 23.71
CA GLU A 162 4.83 6.80 24.93
C GLU A 162 3.51 6.02 25.08
N ILE A 163 3.59 4.69 25.10
CA ILE A 163 2.43 3.82 25.23
C ILE A 163 1.72 4.14 26.56
N THR A 164 0.43 4.42 26.46
CA THR A 164 -0.37 4.83 27.63
C THR A 164 -0.93 3.63 28.39
N PRO A 165 -1.33 3.78 29.67
CA PRO A 165 -2.08 2.74 30.38
C PRO A 165 -3.38 2.33 29.67
N GLU A 166 -4.00 3.23 28.91
CA GLU A 166 -5.20 2.97 28.11
C GLU A 166 -4.89 2.07 26.91
N ASP A 167 -3.74 2.28 26.27
CA ASP A 167 -3.26 1.41 25.18
C ASP A 167 -2.97 0.01 25.71
N GLU A 168 -2.26 -0.13 26.84
CA GLU A 168 -1.98 -1.44 27.45
C GLU A 168 -3.28 -2.19 27.82
N LYS A 169 -4.25 -1.47 28.40
CA LYS A 169 -5.54 -2.05 28.86
C LYS A 169 -6.60 -2.11 27.77
N GLY A 170 -6.22 -1.89 26.51
CA GLY A 170 -7.11 -1.94 25.36
C GLY A 170 -7.90 -3.25 25.31
N ARG A 171 -9.10 -3.20 24.72
CA ARG A 171 -9.98 -4.37 24.60
C ARG A 171 -9.53 -5.29 23.46
N TYR A 172 -8.37 -5.92 23.64
CA TYR A 172 -7.76 -6.82 22.68
C TYR A 172 -8.42 -8.20 22.68
N VAL A 173 -8.45 -8.84 21.52
CA VAL A 173 -9.11 -10.15 21.33
C VAL A 173 -8.13 -11.31 21.18
N GLY A 174 -6.82 -11.03 21.13
CA GLY A 174 -5.76 -12.02 20.99
C GLY A 174 -5.61 -12.59 19.59
N LYS A 175 -4.54 -13.36 19.38
CA LYS A 175 -4.20 -14.06 18.14
C LYS A 175 -4.44 -15.58 18.27
N PRO A 176 -4.84 -16.30 17.20
CA PRO A 176 -5.27 -15.79 15.91
C PRO A 176 -6.75 -15.38 15.92
N LEU A 177 -7.09 -14.33 15.17
CA LEU A 177 -8.48 -13.97 14.92
C LEU A 177 -9.11 -14.98 13.94
N PRO A 178 -10.34 -15.49 14.19
CA PRO A 178 -11.01 -16.37 13.25
C PRO A 178 -11.33 -15.66 11.93
N THR A 179 -11.07 -16.31 10.79
CA THR A 179 -11.50 -15.81 9.46
C THR A 179 -12.90 -16.29 9.06
N ASP A 180 -13.44 -17.30 9.75
CA ASP A 180 -14.78 -17.83 9.50
C ASP A 180 -15.86 -16.97 10.17
N TYR A 181 -16.88 -16.57 9.40
CA TYR A 181 -17.90 -15.65 9.88
C TYR A 181 -18.77 -16.25 10.99
N ALA A 182 -19.02 -17.57 11.00
CA ALA A 182 -19.77 -18.19 12.10
C ALA A 182 -18.97 -18.24 13.40
N LYS A 183 -17.63 -18.28 13.35
CA LYS A 183 -16.77 -18.09 14.53
C LYS A 183 -16.78 -16.64 14.99
N LEU A 184 -16.60 -15.68 14.07
CA LEU A 184 -16.65 -14.25 14.38
C LEU A 184 -17.98 -13.82 14.99
N ALA A 185 -19.11 -14.35 14.50
CA ALA A 185 -20.44 -14.04 15.02
C ALA A 185 -20.66 -14.47 16.48
N LYS A 186 -19.82 -15.37 17.03
CA LYS A 186 -19.86 -15.77 18.45
C LYS A 186 -19.07 -14.83 19.36
N MET A 187 -18.22 -13.96 18.79
CA MET A 187 -17.42 -13.02 19.56
C MET A 187 -18.29 -11.87 20.09
N LYS A 188 -17.95 -11.36 21.27
CA LYS A 188 -18.62 -10.18 21.85
C LYS A 188 -18.19 -8.86 21.20
N TRP A 189 -17.08 -8.87 20.48
CA TRP A 189 -16.41 -7.75 19.83
C TRP A 189 -15.34 -8.30 18.89
N ILE A 190 -15.15 -7.68 17.72
CA ILE A 190 -14.14 -8.09 16.73
C ILE A 190 -13.03 -7.04 16.70
N GLY A 191 -12.34 -6.90 17.84
CA GLY A 191 -11.33 -5.88 18.10
C GLY A 191 -9.97 -6.16 17.49
N PHE A 192 -9.05 -5.23 17.74
CA PHE A 192 -7.62 -5.44 17.53
C PHE A 192 -7.11 -6.65 18.31
N ARG A 193 -6.17 -7.37 17.71
CA ARG A 193 -5.52 -8.58 18.21
C ARG A 193 -4.62 -8.28 19.39
N ASP A 194 -3.89 -7.17 19.33
CA ASP A 194 -2.94 -6.68 20.34
C ASP A 194 -2.74 -5.16 20.21
N ALA A 195 -1.94 -4.58 21.12
CA ALA A 195 -1.63 -3.16 21.13
C ALA A 195 -0.82 -2.73 19.90
N ALA A 196 0.07 -3.59 19.40
CA ALA A 196 0.86 -3.30 18.22
C ALA A 196 -0.01 -3.09 16.96
N GLU A 197 -1.01 -3.94 16.71
CA GLU A 197 -1.97 -3.74 15.61
C GLU A 197 -2.77 -2.45 15.79
N MET A 198 -3.28 -2.21 17.00
CA MET A 198 -4.06 -1.01 17.31
C MET A 198 -3.26 0.28 17.07
N LEU A 199 -2.02 0.32 17.56
CA LEU A 199 -1.13 1.47 17.41
C LEU A 199 -0.69 1.64 15.94
N ALA A 200 -0.45 0.54 15.21
CA ALA A 200 -0.15 0.63 13.78
C ALA A 200 -1.30 1.30 13.02
N GLU A 201 -2.54 0.86 13.23
CA GLU A 201 -3.72 1.50 12.63
C GLU A 201 -3.89 2.96 13.08
N ARG A 202 -3.70 3.27 14.37
CA ARG A 202 -3.80 4.64 14.89
C ARG A 202 -2.84 5.61 14.20
N PHE A 203 -1.63 5.15 13.88
CA PHE A 203 -0.60 5.95 13.22
C PHE A 203 -0.47 5.63 11.72
N HIS A 204 -1.48 5.00 11.12
CA HIS A 204 -1.57 4.68 9.68
C HIS A 204 -0.40 3.83 9.14
N LEU A 205 0.31 3.10 10.00
CA LEU A 205 1.46 2.27 9.66
C LEU A 205 1.01 0.84 9.29
N ASP A 206 1.74 0.22 8.37
CA ASP A 206 1.75 -1.24 8.26
C ASP A 206 2.28 -1.86 9.57
N GLU A 207 1.64 -2.93 10.07
CA GLU A 207 2.05 -3.58 11.34
C GLU A 207 3.50 -4.11 11.27
N GLY A 208 3.93 -4.57 10.09
CA GLY A 208 5.30 -5.02 9.85
C GLY A 208 6.30 -3.87 9.91
N LEU A 209 5.97 -2.72 9.31
CA LEU A 209 6.80 -1.51 9.44
C LEU A 209 6.84 -1.01 10.89
N MET A 210 5.70 -0.95 11.57
CA MET A 210 5.61 -0.53 12.98
C MET A 210 6.57 -1.34 13.87
N ARG A 211 6.64 -2.65 13.67
CA ARG A 211 7.58 -3.53 14.40
C ARG A 211 9.04 -3.32 13.99
N ARG A 212 9.31 -3.04 12.71
CA ARG A 212 10.67 -2.77 12.22
C ARG A 212 11.23 -1.43 12.70
N LEU A 213 10.38 -0.42 12.87
CA LEU A 213 10.74 0.86 13.48
C LEU A 213 11.06 0.73 14.98
N ASN A 214 10.55 -0.33 15.61
CA ASN A 214 10.56 -0.52 17.05
C ASN A 214 10.99 -1.95 17.45
N PRO A 215 12.19 -2.40 17.04
CA PRO A 215 12.61 -3.79 17.23
C PRO A 215 12.71 -4.22 18.70
N GLU A 216 13.02 -3.27 19.59
CA GLU A 216 13.20 -3.50 21.02
C GLU A 216 11.95 -3.15 21.87
N ALA A 217 10.85 -2.73 21.23
CA ALA A 217 9.69 -2.24 21.96
C ALA A 217 8.82 -3.37 22.52
N ASP A 218 8.43 -3.22 23.78
CA ASP A 218 7.33 -3.96 24.39
C ASP A 218 6.03 -3.17 24.17
N PHE A 219 5.27 -3.55 23.14
CA PHE A 219 4.03 -2.88 22.76
C PHE A 219 2.90 -3.05 23.78
N ASP A 220 3.00 -4.04 24.67
CA ASP A 220 1.95 -4.37 25.64
C ASP A 220 2.21 -3.71 27.00
N LYS A 221 3.17 -2.78 27.09
CA LYS A 221 3.59 -2.16 28.35
C LYS A 221 3.50 -0.63 28.29
N ALA A 222 2.72 -0.04 29.19
CA ALA A 222 2.69 1.40 29.35
C ALA A 222 4.06 1.97 29.75
N GLY A 223 4.39 3.15 29.24
CA GLY A 223 5.69 3.80 29.39
C GLY A 223 6.74 3.38 28.37
N SER A 224 6.49 2.32 27.57
CA SER A 224 7.33 1.99 26.42
C SER A 224 7.31 3.13 25.41
N LYS A 225 8.49 3.53 24.93
CA LYS A 225 8.63 4.55 23.89
C LYS A 225 8.78 3.90 22.53
N ILE A 226 7.96 4.33 21.58
CA ILE A 226 7.95 3.83 20.21
C ILE A 226 8.03 4.99 19.22
N LEU A 227 8.77 4.79 18.13
CA LEU A 227 8.79 5.67 16.97
C LEU A 227 7.59 5.37 16.08
N VAL A 228 6.79 6.39 15.78
CA VAL A 228 5.58 6.28 14.95
C VAL A 228 5.52 7.38 13.91
N ALA A 229 4.64 7.21 12.92
CA ALA A 229 4.32 8.27 11.98
C ALA A 229 3.58 9.41 12.69
N ALA A 230 4.02 10.63 12.45
CA ALA A 230 3.31 11.83 12.88
C ALA A 230 2.24 12.17 11.84
N THR A 231 1.16 11.40 11.80
CA THR A 231 0.02 11.64 10.90
C THR A 231 -0.60 13.00 11.19
N GLY A 232 -1.07 13.69 10.14
CA GLY A 232 -1.61 15.04 10.26
C GLY A 232 -2.98 15.07 10.92
N GLU A 233 -3.54 16.27 11.06
CA GLU A 233 -4.97 16.39 11.36
C GLU A 233 -5.79 15.92 10.16
N ASP A 234 -6.98 15.37 10.41
CA ASP A 234 -7.95 15.09 9.35
C ASP A 234 -8.40 16.38 8.65
N PRO A 235 -8.94 16.29 7.41
CA PRO A 235 -9.61 17.42 6.78
C PRO A 235 -10.67 18.02 7.72
N ALA A 236 -10.72 19.35 7.74
CA ALA A 236 -11.65 20.08 8.59
C ALA A 236 -13.10 19.58 8.36
N PRO A 237 -13.88 19.26 9.43
CA PRO A 237 -15.20 18.64 9.28
C PRO A 237 -16.24 19.48 8.54
N ASP A 238 -16.02 20.78 8.42
CA ASP A 238 -16.84 21.72 7.64
C ASP A 238 -16.53 21.66 6.14
N ARG A 239 -15.41 21.05 5.74
CA ARG A 239 -15.05 20.77 4.35
C ARG A 239 -15.83 19.55 3.82
N ARG A 240 -17.12 19.75 3.57
CA ARG A 240 -18.05 18.71 3.14
C ARG A 240 -17.67 18.12 1.78
N VAL A 241 -17.83 16.81 1.68
CA VAL A 241 -17.68 16.06 0.42
C VAL A 241 -19.06 15.89 -0.21
N LEU A 242 -19.26 16.42 -1.41
CA LEU A 242 -20.52 16.28 -2.16
C LEU A 242 -20.43 15.32 -3.33
N ARG A 243 -19.21 15.00 -3.79
CA ARG A 243 -19.00 14.04 -4.87
C ARG A 243 -17.86 13.10 -4.54
N ILE A 244 -18.07 11.81 -4.73
CA ILE A 244 -17.07 10.76 -4.61
C ILE A 244 -16.95 10.08 -5.97
N LEU A 245 -15.74 9.95 -6.48
CA LEU A 245 -15.41 9.10 -7.62
C LEU A 245 -14.71 7.85 -7.12
N VAL A 246 -15.26 6.69 -7.46
CA VAL A 246 -14.62 5.38 -7.27
C VAL A 246 -14.14 4.92 -8.64
N ASP A 247 -12.82 4.95 -8.84
CA ASP A 247 -12.19 4.52 -10.08
C ASP A 247 -11.74 3.06 -9.96
N LYS A 248 -12.42 2.16 -10.68
CA LYS A 248 -12.14 0.72 -10.64
C LYS A 248 -10.84 0.35 -11.32
N ALA A 249 -10.48 1.06 -12.39
CA ALA A 249 -9.25 0.79 -13.12
C ALA A 249 -8.03 1.19 -12.28
N GLU A 250 -8.17 2.30 -11.56
CA GLU A 250 -7.12 2.84 -10.73
C GLU A 250 -7.12 2.29 -9.29
N ASN A 251 -8.15 1.56 -8.85
CA ASN A 251 -8.29 1.11 -7.45
C ASN A 251 -8.13 2.28 -6.47
N GLU A 252 -8.88 3.35 -6.71
CA GLU A 252 -8.75 4.62 -5.98
C GLU A 252 -10.12 5.24 -5.72
N LEU A 253 -10.30 5.79 -4.52
CA LEU A 253 -11.42 6.63 -4.15
C LEU A 253 -10.95 8.09 -4.07
N ARG A 254 -11.73 8.99 -4.66
CA ARG A 254 -11.43 10.42 -4.74
C ARG A 254 -12.66 11.21 -4.30
N ALA A 255 -12.53 12.08 -3.32
CA ALA A 255 -13.62 12.82 -2.71
C ALA A 255 -13.46 14.32 -2.92
N PHE A 256 -14.52 14.97 -3.42
CA PHE A 256 -14.52 16.35 -3.85
C PHE A 256 -15.57 17.17 -3.09
N ASP A 257 -15.24 18.43 -2.83
CA ASP A 257 -16.18 19.40 -2.28
C ASP A 257 -17.14 19.94 -3.36
N GLU A 258 -18.03 20.86 -2.96
CA GLU A 258 -18.99 21.53 -3.84
C GLU A 258 -18.32 22.27 -5.00
N GLY A 259 -17.14 22.86 -4.75
CA GLY A 259 -16.37 23.60 -5.75
C GLY A 259 -15.60 22.70 -6.72
N GLY A 260 -15.66 21.38 -6.52
CA GLY A 260 -14.92 20.39 -7.31
C GLY A 260 -13.44 20.27 -6.93
N ALA A 261 -13.02 20.84 -5.80
CA ALA A 261 -11.66 20.65 -5.31
C ALA A 261 -11.53 19.27 -4.66
N LEU A 262 -10.42 18.58 -4.92
CA LEU A 262 -10.13 17.29 -4.30
C LEU A 262 -9.80 17.50 -2.81
N VAL A 263 -10.63 16.93 -1.95
CA VAL A 263 -10.54 17.04 -0.48
C VAL A 263 -9.70 15.91 0.10
N MET A 264 -9.93 14.68 -0.36
CA MET A 264 -9.13 13.52 -0.01
C MET A 264 -9.10 12.51 -1.16
N ALA A 265 -8.01 11.75 -1.25
CA ALA A 265 -7.92 10.58 -2.09
C ALA A 265 -7.33 9.43 -1.28
N ALA A 266 -7.80 8.20 -1.51
CA ALA A 266 -7.33 7.02 -0.81
C ALA A 266 -7.33 5.80 -1.74
N PRO A 267 -6.36 4.87 -1.61
CA PRO A 267 -6.42 3.59 -2.27
C PRO A 267 -7.69 2.84 -1.88
N ALA A 268 -8.26 2.13 -2.83
CA ALA A 268 -9.48 1.36 -2.63
C ALA A 268 -9.31 -0.04 -3.20
N THR A 269 -9.81 -1.05 -2.48
CA THR A 269 -10.08 -2.36 -3.08
C THR A 269 -11.52 -2.37 -3.56
N VAL A 270 -11.70 -2.42 -4.88
CA VAL A 270 -13.01 -2.39 -5.53
C VAL A 270 -13.40 -3.81 -5.96
N GLY A 271 -14.71 -4.06 -6.10
CA GLY A 271 -15.22 -5.40 -6.42
C GLY A 271 -14.77 -5.93 -7.78
N SER A 272 -14.44 -7.23 -7.83
CA SER A 272 -13.96 -7.92 -9.04
C SER A 272 -14.98 -7.98 -10.18
N GLY A 273 -14.55 -8.41 -11.36
CA GLY A 273 -15.45 -8.70 -12.48
C GLY A 273 -16.53 -9.75 -12.16
N ASP A 274 -16.26 -10.70 -11.26
CA ASP A 274 -17.21 -11.75 -10.84
C ASP A 274 -18.26 -11.23 -9.85
N THR A 275 -17.94 -10.16 -9.12
CA THR A 275 -18.84 -9.48 -8.18
C THR A 275 -18.68 -7.97 -8.34
N PRO A 276 -19.17 -7.40 -9.46
CA PRO A 276 -18.85 -6.04 -9.81
C PRO A 276 -19.49 -5.08 -8.82
N SER A 277 -18.73 -4.04 -8.48
CA SER A 277 -19.30 -2.86 -7.82
C SER A 277 -20.35 -2.22 -8.72
N PRO A 278 -21.28 -1.42 -8.18
CA PRO A 278 -22.30 -0.74 -8.96
C PRO A 278 -21.73 -0.01 -10.19
N THR A 279 -22.56 0.16 -11.22
CA THR A 279 -22.28 1.08 -12.32
C THR A 279 -23.17 2.31 -12.17
N GLY A 280 -22.66 3.45 -12.64
CA GLY A 280 -23.38 4.72 -12.62
C GLY A 280 -23.28 5.44 -11.28
N THR A 281 -24.27 6.29 -11.04
CA THR A 281 -24.30 7.24 -9.94
C THR A 281 -25.28 6.79 -8.86
N VAL A 282 -24.81 6.75 -7.61
CA VAL A 282 -25.58 6.41 -6.41
C VAL A 282 -25.41 7.51 -5.36
N LYS A 283 -26.14 7.45 -4.26
CA LYS A 283 -26.03 8.43 -3.16
C LYS A 283 -25.61 7.79 -1.86
N VAL A 284 -24.87 8.55 -1.05
CA VAL A 284 -24.63 8.20 0.35
C VAL A 284 -25.93 8.41 1.12
N THR A 285 -26.41 7.37 1.79
CA THR A 285 -27.59 7.47 2.65
C THR A 285 -27.20 7.79 4.09
N LYS A 286 -26.23 7.06 4.65
CA LYS A 286 -25.79 7.29 6.03
C LYS A 286 -24.44 6.65 6.37
N PRO A 287 -23.53 7.35 7.07
CA PRO A 287 -22.36 6.75 7.70
C PRO A 287 -22.70 6.11 9.06
N TYR A 288 -22.06 4.98 9.36
CA TYR A 288 -22.20 4.22 10.60
C TYR A 288 -20.82 3.89 11.16
N LEU A 289 -20.45 4.55 12.25
CA LEU A 289 -19.27 4.19 13.04
C LEU A 289 -19.54 2.90 13.83
N ASN A 290 -18.56 2.01 13.84
CA ASN A 290 -18.61 0.69 14.48
C ASN A 290 -19.90 -0.08 14.14
N PRO A 291 -20.13 -0.40 12.86
CA PRO A 291 -21.38 -1.01 12.41
C PRO A 291 -21.52 -2.47 12.86
N VAL A 292 -22.76 -2.88 13.14
CA VAL A 292 -23.13 -4.30 13.25
C VAL A 292 -23.29 -4.87 11.84
N TYR A 293 -22.51 -5.89 11.48
CA TYR A 293 -22.59 -6.49 10.15
C TYR A 293 -23.61 -7.63 10.08
N LYS A 294 -24.65 -7.44 9.27
CA LYS A 294 -25.68 -8.46 8.99
C LYS A 294 -25.33 -9.21 7.71
N TYR A 295 -24.70 -10.36 7.86
CA TYR A 295 -24.32 -11.24 6.75
C TYR A 295 -25.51 -12.08 6.28
N ASP A 296 -25.80 -12.05 4.98
CA ASP A 296 -26.78 -12.94 4.33
C ASP A 296 -26.12 -13.64 3.12
N PRO A 297 -25.82 -14.95 3.20
CA PRO A 297 -25.14 -15.66 2.12
C PRO A 297 -25.93 -15.73 0.82
N LYS A 298 -27.25 -15.48 0.86
CA LYS A 298 -28.09 -15.43 -0.35
C LYS A 298 -28.07 -14.08 -1.04
N LYS A 299 -27.63 -13.02 -0.36
CA LYS A 299 -27.62 -11.64 -0.88
C LYS A 299 -26.22 -11.08 -1.08
N ASN A 300 -25.28 -11.43 -0.21
CA ASN A 300 -23.90 -10.95 -0.27
C ASN A 300 -23.05 -11.91 -1.12
N PHE A 301 -22.53 -12.95 -0.49
CA PHE A 301 -21.75 -14.03 -1.08
C PHE A 301 -21.65 -15.16 -0.04
N GLN A 302 -21.30 -16.37 -0.45
CA GLN A 302 -21.08 -17.46 0.50
C GLN A 302 -19.64 -17.46 1.02
N GLN A 303 -19.42 -16.87 2.19
CA GLN A 303 -18.16 -16.97 2.94
C GLN A 303 -17.97 -18.39 3.49
N GLY A 304 -16.96 -19.11 2.98
CA GLY A 304 -16.65 -20.47 3.41
C GLY A 304 -17.86 -21.41 3.28
N LYS A 305 -18.19 -22.11 4.37
CA LYS A 305 -19.35 -23.04 4.43
C LYS A 305 -20.59 -22.41 5.07
N ASN A 306 -20.61 -21.08 5.25
CA ASN A 306 -21.68 -20.39 5.97
C ASN A 306 -22.92 -20.18 5.09
N LYS A 307 -23.93 -21.02 5.29
CA LYS A 307 -25.21 -21.01 4.55
C LYS A 307 -26.38 -20.33 5.28
N ARG A 308 -26.14 -19.74 6.45
CA ARG A 308 -27.16 -19.09 7.29
C ARG A 308 -26.85 -17.61 7.47
N LYS A 309 -27.89 -16.82 7.77
CA LYS A 309 -27.73 -15.43 8.18
C LYS A 309 -26.94 -15.36 9.48
N LEU A 310 -26.03 -14.41 9.58
CA LEU A 310 -25.22 -14.17 10.78
C LEU A 310 -25.27 -12.69 11.14
N THR A 311 -25.18 -12.40 12.44
CA THR A 311 -24.99 -11.03 12.93
C THR A 311 -23.63 -10.98 13.60
N LEU A 312 -22.71 -10.25 12.99
CA LEU A 312 -21.35 -10.07 13.48
C LEU A 312 -21.30 -8.77 14.28
N ARG A 313 -20.73 -8.84 15.48
CA ARG A 313 -20.58 -7.68 16.35
C ARG A 313 -19.59 -6.68 15.73
N PRO A 314 -19.65 -5.39 16.11
CA PRO A 314 -18.75 -4.41 15.56
C PRO A 314 -17.29 -4.68 15.93
N GLY A 315 -16.39 -4.00 15.21
CA GLY A 315 -14.98 -3.89 15.53
C GLY A 315 -14.10 -3.67 14.30
N PRO A 316 -12.92 -3.07 14.46
CA PRO A 316 -12.01 -2.72 13.37
C PRO A 316 -11.54 -3.94 12.58
N ASN A 317 -11.49 -5.10 13.22
CA ASN A 317 -11.17 -6.37 12.56
C ASN A 317 -12.40 -7.10 12.00
N GLY A 318 -13.58 -6.46 12.03
CA GLY A 318 -14.80 -6.97 11.43
C GLY A 318 -14.76 -6.94 9.89
N PRO A 319 -15.68 -7.65 9.20
CA PRO A 319 -15.72 -7.69 7.73
C PRO A 319 -15.87 -6.34 7.02
N VAL A 320 -16.41 -5.35 7.73
CA VAL A 320 -16.66 -4.00 7.24
C VAL A 320 -15.88 -2.94 8.02
N GLY A 321 -14.89 -3.38 8.81
CA GLY A 321 -14.04 -2.50 9.59
C GLY A 321 -14.78 -1.66 10.63
N SER A 322 -14.19 -0.53 10.96
CA SER A 322 -14.71 0.44 11.94
C SER A 322 -15.74 1.41 11.35
N MET A 323 -15.90 1.49 10.03
CA MET A 323 -16.82 2.43 9.38
C MET A 323 -17.56 1.77 8.21
N TRP A 324 -18.88 1.99 8.14
CA TRP A 324 -19.71 1.67 6.98
C TRP A 324 -20.45 2.92 6.49
N ILE A 325 -20.22 3.29 5.24
CA ILE A 325 -20.92 4.37 4.53
C ILE A 325 -21.91 3.71 3.59
N ASP A 326 -23.18 3.78 3.95
CA ASP A 326 -24.28 3.14 3.25
C ASP A 326 -24.66 3.91 1.99
N LEU A 327 -25.04 3.19 0.94
CA LEU A 327 -25.42 3.74 -0.36
C LEU A 327 -26.89 3.43 -0.65
N ASP A 328 -27.55 4.25 -1.46
CA ASP A 328 -28.96 4.05 -1.87
C ASP A 328 -29.18 2.84 -2.81
N LYS A 329 -28.11 2.08 -3.07
CA LYS A 329 -28.16 0.79 -3.74
C LYS A 329 -28.03 -0.36 -2.73
N PRO A 330 -29.00 -1.29 -2.67
CA PRO A 330 -28.99 -2.36 -1.68
C PRO A 330 -27.69 -3.17 -1.68
N THR A 331 -27.21 -3.53 -0.49
CA THR A 331 -26.06 -4.42 -0.23
C THR A 331 -24.67 -3.90 -0.58
N TYR A 332 -24.55 -2.65 -1.05
CA TYR A 332 -23.28 -2.00 -1.36
C TYR A 332 -22.98 -0.85 -0.40
N GLY A 333 -21.69 -0.67 -0.11
CA GLY A 333 -21.21 0.42 0.75
C GLY A 333 -19.73 0.70 0.52
N ILE A 334 -19.28 1.84 1.03
CA ILE A 334 -17.87 2.17 1.20
C ILE A 334 -17.53 1.89 2.67
N HIS A 335 -16.49 1.13 2.94
CA HIS A 335 -16.24 0.68 4.32
C HIS A 335 -14.75 0.45 4.63
N GLY A 336 -14.42 0.41 5.92
CA GLY A 336 -13.08 0.07 6.40
C GLY A 336 -12.77 -1.43 6.25
N ALA A 337 -11.54 -1.84 6.52
CA ALA A 337 -11.12 -3.23 6.37
C ALA A 337 -10.16 -3.66 7.48
N PRO A 338 -10.16 -4.96 7.85
CA PRO A 338 -9.32 -5.48 8.92
C PRO A 338 -7.83 -5.61 8.54
N GLU A 339 -7.48 -5.45 7.26
CA GLU A 339 -6.12 -5.66 6.75
C GLU A 339 -5.70 -4.49 5.86
N PRO A 340 -5.24 -3.37 6.44
CA PRO A 340 -4.88 -2.16 5.69
C PRO A 340 -3.85 -2.41 4.59
N SER A 341 -2.88 -3.29 4.82
CA SER A 341 -1.81 -3.63 3.87
C SER A 341 -2.31 -4.31 2.59
N LYS A 342 -3.56 -4.80 2.56
CA LYS A 342 -4.18 -5.45 1.38
C LYS A 342 -5.03 -4.50 0.52
N ILE A 343 -5.27 -3.27 0.97
CA ILE A 343 -6.06 -2.28 0.24
C ILE A 343 -5.36 -1.89 -1.07
N GLY A 344 -6.11 -1.97 -2.18
CA GLY A 344 -5.60 -1.70 -3.52
C GLY A 344 -4.67 -2.77 -4.09
N LYS A 345 -4.51 -3.91 -3.37
CA LYS A 345 -3.66 -5.06 -3.74
C LYS A 345 -4.45 -6.36 -3.94
N THR A 346 -5.74 -6.34 -3.63
CA THR A 346 -6.65 -7.50 -3.72
C THR A 346 -8.01 -7.07 -4.26
N GLU A 347 -8.80 -8.05 -4.68
CA GLU A 347 -10.16 -7.86 -5.16
C GLU A 347 -11.22 -8.03 -4.05
N SER A 348 -12.33 -7.31 -4.18
CA SER A 348 -13.46 -7.33 -3.24
C SER A 348 -14.65 -8.15 -3.77
N HIS A 349 -15.63 -8.45 -2.90
CA HIS A 349 -16.90 -9.07 -3.27
C HIS A 349 -18.00 -8.03 -3.63
N GLY A 350 -17.61 -6.90 -4.23
CA GLY A 350 -18.52 -5.86 -4.72
C GLY A 350 -18.54 -4.54 -3.93
N CYS A 351 -18.06 -4.49 -2.69
CA CYS A 351 -17.99 -3.24 -1.91
C CYS A 351 -16.67 -2.48 -2.17
N VAL A 352 -16.64 -1.20 -1.79
CA VAL A 352 -15.41 -0.39 -1.83
C VAL A 352 -14.76 -0.46 -0.46
N ARG A 353 -13.57 -1.05 -0.38
CA ARG A 353 -12.82 -1.18 0.87
C ARG A 353 -11.71 -0.14 0.93
N LEU A 354 -11.63 0.55 2.06
CA LEU A 354 -10.54 1.45 2.42
C LEU A 354 -9.85 0.92 3.67
N THR A 355 -8.75 1.56 4.08
CA THR A 355 -8.25 1.42 5.45
C THR A 355 -9.31 1.92 6.44
N ASN A 356 -9.25 1.50 7.70
CA ASN A 356 -10.24 1.95 8.69
C ASN A 356 -10.19 3.47 8.88
N TRP A 357 -8.99 4.05 8.97
CA TRP A 357 -8.81 5.50 9.15
C TRP A 357 -9.33 6.30 7.95
N ASP A 358 -9.01 5.89 6.71
CA ASP A 358 -9.50 6.58 5.51
C ASP A 358 -11.04 6.51 5.43
N ALA A 359 -11.63 5.37 5.79
CA ALA A 359 -13.09 5.21 5.82
C ALA A 359 -13.73 6.10 6.90
N GLU A 360 -13.16 6.15 8.10
CA GLU A 360 -13.63 7.00 9.20
C GLU A 360 -13.53 8.49 8.86
N THR A 361 -12.44 8.91 8.21
CA THR A 361 -12.26 10.28 7.72
C THR A 361 -13.30 10.62 6.67
N LEU A 362 -13.46 9.79 5.64
CA LEU A 362 -14.52 9.99 4.63
C LEU A 362 -15.91 10.05 5.27
N GLY A 363 -16.20 9.15 6.22
CA GLY A 363 -17.48 9.07 6.92
C GLY A 363 -17.85 10.35 7.71
N ARG A 364 -16.85 11.14 8.13
CA ARG A 364 -17.05 12.45 8.78
C ARG A 364 -17.33 13.59 7.79
N LEU A 365 -16.87 13.45 6.56
CA LEU A 365 -16.93 14.49 5.53
C LEU A 365 -18.18 14.38 4.63
N VAL A 366 -18.72 13.18 4.45
CA VAL A 366 -19.92 12.97 3.63
C VAL A 366 -21.18 13.59 4.26
N GLU A 367 -22.06 14.09 3.40
CA GLU A 367 -23.39 14.56 3.74
C GLU A 367 -24.46 13.57 3.28
N PRO A 368 -25.14 12.88 4.22
CA PRO A 368 -26.30 12.04 3.93
C PRO A 368 -27.29 12.67 2.94
N GLU A 369 -27.73 11.87 1.97
CA GLU A 369 -28.68 12.22 0.90
C GLU A 369 -28.22 13.31 -0.09
N LYS A 370 -27.05 13.92 0.14
CA LYS A 370 -26.46 14.94 -0.75
C LYS A 370 -25.21 14.43 -1.46
N THR A 371 -24.34 13.71 -0.76
CA THR A 371 -23.12 13.18 -1.36
C THR A 371 -23.45 12.14 -2.41
N VAL A 372 -22.97 12.38 -3.62
CA VAL A 372 -23.11 11.50 -4.76
C VAL A 372 -21.85 10.64 -4.91
N VAL A 373 -22.01 9.37 -5.28
CA VAL A 373 -20.92 8.44 -5.57
C VAL A 373 -21.02 7.98 -7.03
N GLU A 374 -19.97 8.21 -7.78
CA GLU A 374 -19.81 7.83 -9.19
C GLU A 374 -18.86 6.65 -9.28
N PHE A 375 -19.30 5.55 -9.90
CA PHE A 375 -18.45 4.41 -10.19
C PHE A 375 -18.01 4.45 -11.65
N ARG A 376 -16.69 4.56 -11.87
CA ARG A 376 -16.06 4.57 -13.20
C ARG A 376 -15.36 3.25 -13.49
#